data_AF-A0A2M8XXP8-F1
#
_entry.id   AF-A0A2M8XXP8-F1
#
_cell.length_a   1.000
_cell.length_b   1.000
_cell.length_c   1.000
_cell.angle_alpha   90.00
_cell.angle_beta   90.00
_cell.angle_gamma   90.00
#
_symmetry.space_group_name_H-M   'P 1'
#
loop_
_entity.id
_entity.type
_entity.pdbx_description
1 polymer ?
#
loop_
_entity_poly.entity_id
_entity_poly.type
_entity_poly.pdbx_seq_one_letter_code
_entity_poly.pdbx_strand_id
1 'polypeptide(L)'
;MIKYLLCWFPMLLLAILNGATRDLWYKKYISELAAHQISTFSLIILIGIYSCLVVKWFPPNTAKLALIIGIVWSVLTLAFEFSFGIMRGISWKQLLHAYNFTEGQIWILIPIWLAIAPYIAFKVISK
;
A
#
# COMPACT_ATOMS: atom_id res chain seq x y z
N MET A 1 9.17 -8.69 15.78
CA MET A 1 7.97 -8.00 15.29
C MET A 1 8.14 -6.48 15.26
N ILE A 2 8.60 -5.85 16.36
CA ILE A 2 8.75 -4.38 16.47
C ILE A 2 9.48 -3.73 15.27
N LYS A 3 10.64 -4.27 14.86
CA LYS A 3 11.36 -3.74 13.69
C LYS A 3 10.52 -3.71 12.40
N TYR A 4 9.68 -4.72 12.18
CA TYR A 4 8.80 -4.77 11.02
C TYR A 4 7.64 -3.78 11.13
N LEU A 5 7.13 -3.53 12.35
CA LEU A 5 6.17 -2.45 12.59
C LEU A 5 6.79 -1.09 12.25
N LEU A 6 8.05 -0.86 12.62
CA LEU A 6 8.75 0.39 12.28
C LEU A 6 8.96 0.55 10.76
N CYS A 7 9.17 -0.55 10.02
CA CYS A 7 9.23 -0.55 8.56
C CYS A 7 7.90 -0.18 7.88
N TRP A 8 6.78 -0.10 8.62
CA TRP A 8 5.52 0.40 8.04
C TRP A 8 5.57 1.92 7.79
N PHE A 9 6.24 2.70 8.64
CA PHE A 9 6.27 4.17 8.51
C PHE A 9 6.90 4.66 7.19
N PRO A 10 8.03 4.09 6.69
CA PRO A 10 8.53 4.45 5.37
C PRO A 10 7.53 4.15 4.24
N MET A 11 6.75 3.07 4.33
CA MET A 11 5.70 2.80 3.33
C MET A 11 4.59 3.83 3.38
N LEU A 12 4.24 4.32 4.57
CA LEU A 12 3.29 5.42 4.72
C LEU A 12 3.78 6.68 3.99
N LEU A 13 5.07 7.01 4.12
CA LEU A 13 5.68 8.11 3.38
C LEU A 13 5.63 7.88 1.87
N LEU A 14 5.93 6.66 1.40
CA LEU A 14 5.81 6.30 -0.02
C LEU A 14 4.39 6.49 -0.54
N ALA A 15 3.38 6.08 0.22
CA ALA A 15 1.97 6.26 -0.15
C ALA A 15 1.57 7.73 -0.24
N ILE A 16 1.98 8.55 0.74
CA ILE A 16 1.73 10.00 0.75
C ILE A 16 2.41 10.66 -0.45
N LEU A 17 3.69 10.37 -0.69
CA LEU A 17 4.43 10.91 -1.84
C LEU A 17 3.77 10.52 -3.15
N ASN A 18 3.39 9.25 -3.31
CA ASN A 18 2.71 8.77 -4.51
C ASN A 18 1.36 9.47 -4.76
N GLY A 19 0.57 9.69 -3.71
CA GLY A 19 -0.67 10.47 -3.80
C GLY A 19 -0.41 11.95 -4.13
N ALA A 20 0.59 12.57 -3.49
CA ALA A 20 0.98 13.94 -3.78
C ALA A 20 1.48 14.12 -5.21
N THR A 21 2.30 13.19 -5.72
CA THR A 21 2.75 13.19 -7.12
C THR A 21 1.57 13.09 -8.07
N ARG A 22 0.57 12.25 -7.78
CA ARG A 22 -0.66 12.20 -8.58
C ARG A 22 -1.36 13.56 -8.62
N ASP A 23 -1.68 14.09 -7.45
CA ASP A 23 -2.56 15.26 -7.33
C ASP A 23 -1.89 16.56 -7.78
N LEU A 24 -0.59 16.72 -7.55
CA LEU A 24 0.15 17.95 -7.88
C LEU A 24 0.73 17.95 -9.31
N TRP A 25 0.97 16.77 -9.91
CA TRP A 25 1.67 16.69 -11.19
C TRP A 25 0.80 16.23 -12.35
N TYR A 26 0.43 14.95 -12.41
CA TYR A 26 -0.15 14.39 -13.63
C TYR A 26 -1.68 14.36 -13.64
N LYS A 27 -2.37 14.50 -12.49
CA LYS A 27 -3.84 14.56 -12.44
C LYS A 27 -4.43 15.69 -13.31
N LYS A 28 -3.68 16.77 -13.54
CA LYS A 28 -4.10 17.88 -14.43
C LYS A 28 -4.05 17.57 -15.94
N TYR A 29 -3.40 16.48 -16.35
CA TYR A 29 -3.20 16.16 -17.76
C TYR A 29 -4.00 14.94 -18.23
N ILE A 30 -4.60 14.19 -17.30
CA ILE A 30 -5.33 12.96 -17.59
C ILE A 30 -6.64 12.89 -16.81
N SER A 31 -7.51 11.95 -17.16
CA SER A 31 -8.75 11.72 -16.43
C SER A 31 -8.48 11.32 -14.98
N GLU A 32 -9.41 11.67 -14.08
CA GLU A 32 -9.30 11.33 -12.66
C GLU A 32 -9.13 9.81 -12.47
N LEU A 33 -9.94 9.01 -13.16
CA LEU A 33 -9.84 7.56 -13.11
C LEU A 33 -8.45 7.04 -13.52
N ALA A 34 -7.91 7.53 -14.64
CA ALA A 34 -6.58 7.13 -15.10
C ALA A 34 -5.49 7.55 -14.10
N ALA A 35 -5.60 8.74 -13.51
CA ALA A 35 -4.67 9.20 -12.47
C ALA A 35 -4.68 8.29 -11.24
N HIS A 36 -5.86 7.87 -10.78
CA HIS A 36 -6.00 6.93 -9.67
C HIS A 36 -5.43 5.54 -10.00
N GLN A 37 -5.65 5.04 -11.22
CA GLN A 37 -5.10 3.75 -11.66
C GLN A 37 -3.58 3.78 -11.76
N ILE A 38 -3.00 4.79 -12.43
CA ILE A 38 -1.54 4.95 -12.55
C ILE A 38 -0.90 5.08 -11.17
N SER A 39 -1.49 5.87 -10.28
CA SER A 39 -1.05 6.02 -8.89
C SER A 39 -1.09 4.70 -8.12
N THR A 40 -2.13 3.88 -8.34
CA THR A 40 -2.24 2.55 -7.72
C THR A 40 -1.15 1.62 -8.21
N PHE A 41 -0.95 1.50 -9.52
CA PHE A 41 0.11 0.64 -10.08
C PHE A 41 1.51 1.10 -9.65
N SER A 42 1.75 2.42 -9.63
CA SER A 42 3.01 3.00 -9.17
C SER A 42 3.29 2.61 -7.71
N LEU A 43 2.28 2.70 -6.85
CA LEU A 43 2.40 2.32 -5.44
C LEU A 43 2.59 0.81 -5.25
N ILE A 44 1.95 -0.04 -6.05
CA ILE A 44 2.18 -1.50 -6.04
C ILE A 44 3.66 -1.80 -6.31
N ILE A 45 4.24 -1.19 -7.34
CA ILE A 45 5.65 -1.38 -7.69
C ILE A 45 6.55 -0.90 -6.54
N LEU A 46 6.30 0.30 -6.00
CA LEU A 46 7.08 0.87 -4.88
C LEU A 46 7.02 -0.02 -3.63
N ILE A 47 5.82 -0.49 -3.25
CA ILE A 47 5.64 -1.40 -2.10
C ILE A 47 6.32 -2.74 -2.37
N GLY A 48 6.29 -3.25 -3.59
CA GLY A 48 6.96 -4.49 -3.97
C GLY A 48 8.47 -4.38 -3.81
N ILE A 49 9.07 -3.33 -4.37
CA ILE A 49 10.51 -3.04 -4.23
C ILE A 49 10.87 -2.87 -2.75
N TYR A 50 10.09 -2.07 -2.01
CA TYR A 50 10.32 -1.84 -0.59
C TYR A 50 10.23 -3.13 0.23
N SER A 51 9.24 -3.98 -0.03
CA SER A 51 9.08 -5.28 0.63
C SER A 51 10.29 -6.18 0.39
N CYS A 52 10.81 -6.22 -0.85
CA CYS A 52 12.06 -6.93 -1.17
C CYS A 52 13.25 -6.39 -0.38
N LEU A 53 13.39 -5.07 -0.25
CA LEU A 53 14.46 -4.46 0.54
C LEU A 53 14.35 -4.82 2.02
N VAL A 54 13.16 -4.71 2.61
CA VAL A 54 12.91 -5.06 4.01
C VAL A 54 13.23 -6.53 4.27
N VAL A 55 12.77 -7.44 3.40
CA VAL A 55 13.06 -8.87 3.53
C VAL A 55 14.54 -9.16 3.36
N LYS A 56 15.24 -8.48 2.44
CA LYS A 56 16.68 -8.66 2.25
C LYS A 56 17.49 -8.23 3.47
N TRP A 57 17.13 -7.11 4.10
CA TRP A 57 17.87 -6.55 5.23
C TRP A 57 17.45 -7.15 6.57
N PHE A 58 16.18 -7.51 6.70
CA PHE A 58 15.59 -8.12 7.88
C PHE A 58 14.85 -9.40 7.48
N PRO A 59 15.59 -10.47 7.10
CA PRO A 59 14.97 -11.72 6.66
C PRO A 59 14.07 -12.29 7.76
N PRO A 60 12.77 -12.53 7.46
CA PRO A 60 11.89 -13.27 8.34
C PRO A 60 12.40 -14.71 8.53
N ASN A 61 12.26 -15.28 9.73
CA ASN A 61 12.71 -16.65 9.99
C ASN A 61 11.85 -17.71 9.26
N THR A 62 10.61 -17.37 8.89
CA THR A 62 9.68 -18.29 8.22
C THR A 62 8.79 -17.55 7.24
N ALA A 63 8.28 -18.27 6.24
CA ALA A 63 7.30 -17.75 5.29
C ALA A 63 6.00 -17.31 5.99
N LYS A 64 5.59 -18.01 7.06
CA LYS A 64 4.44 -17.64 7.89
C LYS A 64 4.65 -16.28 8.56
N LEU A 65 5.86 -16.00 9.08
CA LEU A 65 6.18 -14.70 9.66
C LEU A 65 6.14 -13.59 8.60
N ALA A 66 6.66 -13.85 7.40
CA ALA A 66 6.59 -12.89 6.28
C ALA A 66 5.13 -12.52 5.93
N LEU A 67 4.24 -13.51 5.86
CA LEU A 67 2.82 -13.28 5.63
C LEU A 67 2.17 -12.47 6.77
N ILE A 68 2.48 -12.79 8.03
CA ILE A 68 1.95 -12.04 9.19
C ILE A 68 2.40 -10.57 9.13
N ILE A 69 3.65 -10.29 8.77
CA ILE A 69 4.16 -8.92 8.61
C ILE A 69 3.31 -8.16 7.58
N GLY A 70 3.06 -8.76 6.42
CA GLY A 70 2.23 -8.13 5.39
C GLY A 70 0.80 -7.88 5.84
N ILE A 71 0.16 -8.86 6.49
CA ILE A 71 -1.21 -8.72 7.02
C ILE A 71 -1.27 -7.55 8.02
N VAL A 72 -0.30 -7.48 8.94
CA VAL A 72 -0.22 -6.39 9.92
C VAL A 72 -0.07 -5.04 9.22
N TRP A 73 0.79 -4.94 8.21
CA TRP A 73 0.93 -3.72 7.42
C TRP A 73 -0.35 -3.33 6.70
N SER A 74 -1.06 -4.29 6.09
CA SER A 74 -2.34 -4.04 5.44
C SER A 74 -3.38 -3.51 6.43
N VAL A 75 -3.49 -4.10 7.62
CA VAL A 75 -4.42 -3.66 8.67
C VAL A 75 -4.07 -2.25 9.15
N LEU A 76 -2.79 -1.96 9.39
CA LEU A 76 -2.33 -0.63 9.79
C LEU A 76 -2.64 0.42 8.70
N THR A 77 -2.42 0.09 7.43
CA THR A 77 -2.72 0.98 6.31
C THR A 77 -4.20 1.27 6.20
N LEU A 78 -5.07 0.25 6.27
CA LEU A 78 -6.52 0.45 6.29
C LEU A 78 -6.95 1.28 7.51
N ALA A 79 -6.47 0.94 8.71
CA ALA A 79 -6.80 1.70 9.91
C ALA A 79 -6.39 3.17 9.80
N PHE A 80 -5.19 3.44 9.27
CA PHE A 80 -4.70 4.79 9.02
C PHE A 80 -5.57 5.51 7.98
N GLU A 81 -5.83 4.89 6.82
CA GLU A 81 -6.57 5.49 5.71
C GLU A 81 -7.98 5.91 6.14
N PHE A 82 -8.70 5.01 6.81
CA PHE A 82 -10.06 5.28 7.25
C PHE A 82 -10.08 6.30 8.41
N SER A 83 -9.23 6.15 9.43
CA SER A 83 -9.19 7.11 10.54
C SER A 83 -8.82 8.52 10.06
N PHE A 84 -7.77 8.62 9.24
CA PHE A 84 -7.30 9.89 8.70
C PHE A 84 -8.29 10.52 7.71
N GLY A 85 -8.95 9.70 6.89
CA GLY A 85 -10.01 10.16 5.99
C GLY A 85 -11.18 10.78 6.77
N ILE A 86 -11.66 10.09 7.81
CA ILE A 86 -12.75 10.58 8.65
C ILE A 86 -12.33 11.86 9.39
N MET A 87 -11.11 11.93 9.92
CA MET A 87 -10.57 13.15 10.56
C MET A 87 -10.51 14.35 9.60
N ARG A 88 -10.37 14.11 8.30
CA ARG A 88 -10.42 15.14 7.24
C ARG A 88 -11.84 15.48 6.77
N GLY A 89 -12.86 14.89 7.38
CA GLY A 89 -14.26 15.09 7.00
C GLY A 89 -14.70 14.26 5.79
N ILE A 90 -13.91 13.27 5.35
CA ILE A 90 -14.30 12.35 4.27
C ILE A 90 -15.29 11.34 4.82
N SER A 91 -16.45 11.21 4.17
CA SER A 91 -17.48 10.26 4.57
C SER A 91 -17.09 8.81 4.29
N TRP A 92 -17.67 7.87 5.03
CA TRP A 92 -17.52 6.42 4.77
C TRP A 92 -17.85 6.04 3.33
N LYS A 93 -18.91 6.64 2.76
CA LYS A 93 -19.31 6.38 1.36
C LYS A 93 -18.22 6.81 0.38
N GLN A 94 -17.57 7.96 0.62
CA GLN A 94 -16.47 8.43 -0.22
C GLN A 94 -15.20 7.59 -0.05
N LEU A 95 -14.90 7.12 1.17
CA LEU A 95 -13.77 6.20 1.39
C LEU A 95 -14.01 4.87 0.66
N LEU A 96 -15.20 4.29 0.79
CA LEU A 96 -15.56 3.03 0.13
C LEU A 96 -15.66 3.16 -1.39
N HIS A 97 -15.91 4.35 -1.92
CA HIS A 97 -15.91 4.58 -3.36
C HIS A 97 -14.55 4.25 -4.00
N ALA A 98 -13.43 4.48 -3.30
CA ALA A 98 -12.10 4.08 -3.79
C ALA A 98 -11.94 2.56 -3.98
N TYR A 99 -12.84 1.77 -3.40
CA TYR A 99 -12.87 0.31 -3.51
C TYR A 99 -13.92 -0.19 -4.51
N ASN A 100 -14.64 0.72 -5.19
CA ASN A 100 -15.68 0.34 -6.12
C ASN A 100 -15.13 -0.06 -7.50
N PHE A 101 -14.92 -1.37 -7.68
CA PHE A 101 -14.48 -1.95 -8.94
C PHE A 101 -15.41 -1.66 -10.12
N THR A 102 -16.72 -1.51 -9.91
CA THR A 102 -17.65 -1.25 -11.02
C THR A 102 -17.42 0.10 -11.66
N GLU A 103 -16.84 1.03 -10.91
CA GLU A 103 -16.47 2.38 -11.37
C GLU A 103 -14.99 2.48 -11.76
N GLY A 104 -14.31 1.33 -11.89
CA GLY A 104 -12.92 1.22 -12.30
C GLY A 104 -11.89 1.58 -11.22
N GLN A 105 -12.34 1.78 -9.97
CA GLN A 105 -11.47 2.05 -8.83
C GLN A 105 -10.83 0.73 -8.36
N ILE A 106 -9.49 0.71 -8.32
CA ILE A 106 -8.70 -0.51 -8.08
C ILE A 106 -7.87 -0.42 -6.78
N TRP A 107 -8.24 0.47 -5.86
CA TRP A 107 -7.44 0.75 -4.66
C TRP A 107 -7.30 -0.48 -3.74
N ILE A 108 -8.29 -1.36 -3.71
CA ILE A 108 -8.25 -2.63 -2.96
C ILE A 108 -7.04 -3.52 -3.30
N LEU A 109 -6.42 -3.33 -4.47
CA LEU A 109 -5.19 -4.00 -4.83
C LEU A 109 -4.04 -3.63 -3.87
N ILE A 110 -4.03 -2.42 -3.30
CA ILE A 110 -2.99 -1.95 -2.38
C ILE A 110 -3.00 -2.74 -1.05
N PRO A 111 -4.13 -2.84 -0.30
CA PRO A 111 -4.20 -3.69 0.89
C PRO A 111 -3.86 -5.16 0.60
N ILE A 112 -4.39 -5.72 -0.49
CA ILE A 112 -4.09 -7.11 -0.89
C ILE A 112 -2.59 -7.28 -1.15
N TRP A 113 -1.99 -6.35 -1.89
CA TRP A 113 -0.57 -6.40 -2.20
C TRP A 113 0.31 -6.23 -0.95
N LEU A 114 -0.04 -5.31 -0.04
CA LEU A 114 0.64 -5.17 1.25
C LEU A 114 0.62 -6.48 2.05
N ALA A 115 -0.50 -7.21 2.02
CA ALA A 115 -0.63 -8.48 2.72
C ALA A 115 0.32 -9.56 2.18
N ILE A 116 0.51 -9.63 0.86
CA ILE A 116 1.23 -10.75 0.21
C ILE A 116 2.66 -10.41 -0.22
N ALA A 117 3.01 -9.14 -0.43
CA ALA A 117 4.31 -8.74 -0.96
C ALA A 117 5.50 -9.20 -0.12
N PRO A 118 5.48 -9.12 1.24
CA PRO A 118 6.60 -9.63 2.04
C PRO A 118 6.76 -11.16 1.94
N TYR A 119 5.65 -11.90 1.80
CA TYR A 119 5.69 -13.35 1.58
C TYR A 119 6.32 -13.71 0.23
N ILE A 120 5.90 -13.02 -0.84
CA ILE A 120 6.46 -13.22 -2.18
C ILE A 120 7.96 -12.88 -2.17
N ALA A 121 8.34 -11.73 -1.60
CA ALA A 121 9.73 -11.33 -1.45
C ALA A 121 10.55 -12.38 -0.69
N PHE A 122 10.02 -12.92 0.42
CA PHE A 122 10.69 -13.98 1.17
C PHE A 122 10.93 -15.24 0.33
N LYS A 123 9.94 -15.67 -0.46
CA LYS A 123 10.03 -16.85 -1.34
C LYS A 123 11.00 -16.66 -2.50
N VAL A 124 11.14 -15.43 -3.01
CA VAL A 124 12.03 -15.12 -4.13
C VAL A 124 13.48 -14.94 -3.67
N ILE A 125 13.70 -14.30 -2.53
CA ILE A 125 15.04 -13.92 -2.04
C ILE A 125 15.70 -15.05 -1.23
N SER A 126 14.92 -15.84 -0.48
CA SER A 126 15.47 -16.85 0.45
C SER A 126 15.70 -18.21 -0.21
N LYS A 127 16.04 -18.22 -1.50
CA LYS A 127 16.46 -19.43 -2.22
C LYS A 127 17.95 -19.66 -2.05
#